data_AF-A0A2N0QSN8-F1
#
_entry.id   AF-A0A2N0QSN8-F1
#
_cell.length_a   1.000
_cell.length_b   1.000
_cell.length_c   1.000
_cell.angle_alpha   90.00
_cell.angle_beta   90.00
_cell.angle_gamma   90.00
#
_symmetry.space_group_name_H-M   'P 1'
#
loop_
_entity.id
_entity.type
_entity.pdbx_description
1 polymer ?
#
loop_
_entity_poly.entity_id
_entity_poly.type
_entity_poly.pdbx_seq_one_letter_code
_entity_poly.pdbx_strand_id
1 'polypeptide(L)' 'METTNKTDTVNNKNCLYCNKPFIKELWCKRCINSLEKLTENGDEEAMFNLANKYYNGEGIEKNLEKAFH' A
#
# COMPACT_ATOMS: atom_id res chain seq x y z
N MET A 1 -25.67 13.87 23.70
CA MET A 1 -24.29 14.09 24.14
C MET A 1 -23.44 13.09 23.39
N GLU A 2 -22.59 13.61 22.51
CA GLU A 2 -21.76 12.88 21.54
C GLU A 2 -20.61 12.12 22.21
N THR A 3 -20.18 11.01 21.57
CA THR A 3 -18.76 10.73 21.30
C THR A 3 -18.60 9.93 20.00
N THR A 4 -18.56 10.67 18.89
CA THR A 4 -17.61 10.54 17.76
C THR A 4 -17.21 9.16 17.19
N ASN A 5 -17.80 8.84 16.04
CA ASN A 5 -17.16 8.51 14.74
C ASN A 5 -15.96 7.55 14.68
N LYS A 6 -16.16 6.39 14.06
CA LYS A 6 -15.34 5.90 12.91
C LYS A 6 -16.06 4.75 12.19
N THR A 7 -17.00 5.14 11.32
CA THR A 7 -17.36 4.45 10.06
C THR A 7 -17.07 2.94 9.99
N ASP A 8 -18.07 2.12 10.32
CA ASP A 8 -18.24 0.76 9.77
C ASP A 8 -18.61 0.81 8.28
N THR A 9 -17.91 1.65 7.50
CA THR A 9 -17.85 1.46 6.06
C THR A 9 -16.97 0.25 5.83
N VAL A 10 -17.58 -0.91 5.65
CA VAL A 10 -16.99 -2.06 4.95
C VAL A 10 -16.72 -1.61 3.50
N ASN A 11 -15.78 -0.68 3.31
CA ASN A 11 -15.25 -0.32 2.01
C ASN A 11 -14.38 -1.49 1.58
N ASN A 12 -15.05 -2.51 1.04
CA ASN A 12 -14.48 -3.68 0.39
C ASN A 12 -13.78 -3.24 -0.90
N LYS A 13 -12.63 -2.56 -0.75
CA LYS A 13 -11.80 -2.14 -1.87
C LYS A 13 -10.88 -3.30 -2.24
N ASN A 14 -10.68 -3.45 -3.54
CA ASN A 14 -9.78 -4.47 -4.06
C ASN A 14 -8.38 -3.89 -4.26
N CYS A 15 -7.38 -4.75 -4.15
CA CYS A 15 -6.01 -4.44 -4.54
C CYS A 15 -5.95 -4.16 -6.02
N LEU A 16 -5.43 -2.99 -6.44
CA LEU A 16 -5.25 -2.72 -7.86
C LEU A 16 -4.32 -3.73 -8.54
N TYR A 17 -3.38 -4.33 -7.80
CA TYR A 17 -2.42 -5.26 -8.36
C TYR A 17 -2.96 -6.69 -8.48
N CYS A 18 -3.69 -7.19 -7.48
CA CYS A 18 -4.15 -8.58 -7.47
C CYS A 18 -5.67 -8.75 -7.43
N ASN A 19 -6.43 -7.64 -7.49
CA ASN A 19 -7.88 -7.56 -7.41
C ASN A 19 -8.51 -8.28 -6.21
N LYS A 20 -7.73 -8.52 -5.14
CA LYS A 20 -8.23 -9.16 -3.92
C LYS A 20 -8.84 -8.14 -2.96
N PRO A 21 -9.98 -8.47 -2.33
CA PRO A 21 -10.64 -7.59 -1.36
C PRO A 21 -9.79 -7.41 -0.09
N PHE A 22 -9.74 -6.19 0.43
CA PHE A 22 -9.12 -5.88 1.73
C PHE A 22 -9.88 -4.80 2.50
N ILE A 23 -9.66 -4.81 3.81
CA ILE A 23 -10.20 -3.85 4.76
C ILE A 23 -9.24 -2.66 4.82
N LYS A 24 -9.54 -1.68 3.97
CA LYS A 24 -8.99 -0.31 3.86
C LYS A 24 -7.62 -0.10 3.18
N GLU A 25 -7.69 0.83 2.21
CA GLU A 25 -6.64 1.54 1.46
C GLU A 25 -5.71 0.72 0.56
N LEU A 26 -5.43 1.29 -0.62
CA LEU A 26 -5.17 0.59 -1.87
C LEU A 26 -3.81 -0.14 -1.92
N TRP A 27 -3.81 -1.44 -2.26
CA TRP A 27 -2.69 -2.39 -2.30
C TRP A 27 -2.53 -3.23 -1.03
N CYS A 28 -2.45 -4.56 -1.17
CA CYS A 28 -2.32 -5.45 -0.02
C CYS A 28 -0.84 -5.71 0.34
N LYS A 29 -0.57 -5.99 1.63
CA LYS A 29 0.78 -6.30 2.15
C LYS A 29 1.55 -7.35 1.32
N ARG A 30 0.84 -8.32 0.75
CA ARG A 30 1.43 -9.36 -0.11
C ARG A 30 2.01 -8.78 -1.40
N CYS A 31 1.29 -7.86 -2.06
CA CYS A 31 1.76 -7.25 -3.30
C CYS A 31 2.99 -6.37 -3.07
N ILE A 32 3.06 -5.75 -1.90
CA ILE A 32 4.19 -4.87 -1.54
C ILE A 32 5.43 -5.68 -1.24
N ASN A 33 5.30 -6.80 -0.53
CA ASN A 33 6.39 -7.76 -0.36
C ASN A 33 6.87 -8.33 -1.71
N SER A 34 5.97 -8.56 -2.68
CA SER A 34 6.38 -8.94 -4.03
C SER A 34 7.21 -7.85 -4.71
N LEU A 35 6.87 -6.57 -4.54
CA LEU A 35 7.68 -5.46 -5.05
C LEU A 35 9.04 -5.39 -4.35
N GLU A 36 9.10 -5.49 -3.02
CA GLU A 36 10.36 -5.50 -2.25
C GLU A 36 11.32 -6.59 -2.78
N LYS A 37 10.82 -7.81 -3.05
CA LYS A 37 11.64 -8.88 -3.64
C LYS A 37 12.13 -8.59 -5.06
N LEU A 38 11.34 -7.88 -5.86
CA LEU A 38 11.77 -7.46 -7.19
C LEU A 38 12.84 -6.37 -7.09
N THR A 39 12.73 -5.45 -6.12
CA THR A 39 13.78 -4.46 -5.85
C THR A 39 15.10 -5.10 -5.41
N GLU A 40 15.07 -6.19 -4.63
CA GLU A 40 16.26 -6.96 -4.27
C GLU A 40 16.98 -7.56 -5.49
N ASN A 41 16.25 -7.80 -6.58
CA ASN A 41 16.81 -8.28 -7.85
C ASN A 41 17.23 -7.14 -8.80
N GLY A 42 17.16 -5.88 -8.36
CA GLY A 42 17.51 -4.72 -9.18
C GLY A 42 16.46 -4.32 -10.21
N ASP A 43 15.20 -4.72 -10.02
CA ASP A 43 14.10 -4.30 -10.89
C ASP A 43 13.76 -2.82 -10.64
N GLU A 44 14.22 -1.95 -11.54
CA GLU A 44 14.02 -0.50 -11.47
C GLU A 44 12.54 -0.10 -11.50
N GLU A 45 11.70 -0.84 -12.21
CA GLU A 45 10.25 -0.58 -12.27
C GLU A 45 9.60 -0.90 -10.92
N ALA A 46 10.02 -2.00 -10.28
CA ALA A 46 9.58 -2.33 -8.93
C ALA A 46 10.03 -1.29 -7.90
N MET A 47 11.26 -0.78 -8.01
CA MET A 47 11.79 0.27 -7.13
C MET A 47 10.97 1.56 -7.24
N PHE A 48 10.72 2.01 -8.47
CA PHE A 48 9.89 3.19 -8.71
C PHE A 48 8.46 3.03 -8.19
N ASN A 49 7.86 1.86 -8.41
CA ASN A 49 6.51 1.57 -7.94
C ASN A 49 6.45 1.55 -6.40
N LEU A 50 7.42 0.92 -5.74
CA LEU A 50 7.49 0.83 -4.28
C LEU A 50 7.74 2.20 -3.63
N ALA A 51 8.65 3.00 -4.18
CA ALA A 51 8.94 4.36 -3.72
C ALA A 51 7.69 5.25 -3.77
N ASN A 52 6.95 5.20 -4.88
CA ASN A 52 5.69 5.94 -5.01
C ASN A 52 4.62 5.48 -4.01
N LYS A 53 4.57 4.19 -3.63
CA LYS A 53 3.65 3.73 -2.60
C LYS A 53 4.00 4.30 -1.23
N TYR A 54 5.28 4.21 -0.85
CA TYR A 54 5.75 4.74 0.42
C TYR A 54 5.66 6.27 0.51
N TYR A 55 5.79 6.97 -0.62
CA TYR A 55 5.62 8.41 -0.70
C TYR A 55 4.15 8.85 -0.52
N ASN A 56 3.22 8.16 -1.18
CA ASN A 56 1.79 8.52 -1.16
C ASN A 56 1.04 7.99 0.08
N GLY A 57 1.50 6.88 0.68
CA GLY A 57 0.79 6.25 1.81
C GLY A 57 -0.57 5.64 1.42
N GLU A 58 -0.76 5.33 0.14
CA GLU A 58 -1.98 4.67 -0.32
C GLU A 58 -1.86 3.16 -0.06
N GLY A 59 -2.64 2.66 0.89
CA GLY A 59 -2.74 1.24 1.28
C GLY A 59 -1.56 0.65 2.04
N ILE A 60 -0.56 1.49 2.32
CA ILE A 60 0.44 1.28 3.36
C ILE A 60 0.69 2.57 4.11
N GLU A 61 1.30 2.43 5.28
CA GLU A 61 1.81 3.59 6.00
C GLU A 61 2.82 4.35 5.14
N LYS A 62 2.57 5.64 4.96
CA LYS A 62 3.51 6.57 4.32
C LYS A 62 4.84 6.50 5.05
N ASN A 63 5.92 6.24 4.32
CA ASN A 63 7.27 6.15 4.89
C ASN A 63 8.27 6.80 3.92
N LEU A 64 8.65 8.04 4.19
CA LEU A 64 9.58 8.76 3.33
C LEU A 64 10.98 8.15 3.35
N GLU A 65 11.43 7.59 4.46
CA GLU A 65 12.74 6.94 4.58
C GLU A 65 12.86 5.77 3.59
N LYS A 66 11.83 4.91 3.54
CA LYS A 66 11.75 3.81 2.57
C LYS A 66 11.48 4.25 1.13
N ALA A 67 11.00 5.46 0.90
CA ALA A 67 10.75 5.96 -0.45
C ALA A 67 12.04 6.43 -1.15
N PHE A 68 13.07 6.80 -0.39
CA PHE A 68 14.32 7.35 -0.89
C PHE A 68 15.53 6.41 -0.74
N HIS A 69 15.32 5.18 -0.24
CA HIS A 69 16.34 4.17 -0.02
C HIS A 69 16.11 2.96 -0.94
#